data_AF-A0A937MPU3-F1
#
_entry.id   AF-A0A937MPU3-F1
#
_cell.length_a   1.000
_cell.length_b   1.000
_cell.length_c   1.000
_cell.angle_alpha   90.00
_cell.angle_beta   90.00
_cell.angle_gamma   90.00
#
_symmetry.space_group_name_H-M   'P 1'
#
loop_
_entity.id
_entity.type
_entity.pdbx_description
1 polymer ?
#
loop_
_entity_poly.entity_id
_entity_poly.type
_entity_poly.pdbx_seq_one_letter_code
_entity_poly.pdbx_strand_id
1 'polypeptide(L)' 'MNIGDIKTVGVIGAGNMGHQIVTLCAIHGYRGICTDSDEATLKKAEAFVD' A
#
# COMPACT_ATOMS: atom_id res chain seq x y z
N MET A 1 2.25 18.65 13.16
CA MET A 1 1.74 17.93 11.98
C MET A 1 0.26 17.70 12.22
N ASN A 2 -0.61 18.15 11.31
CA ASN A 2 -2.04 17.83 11.39
C ASN A 2 -2.31 16.57 10.58
N ILE A 3 -3.23 15.73 11.04
CA ILE A 3 -3.54 14.47 10.33
C ILE A 3 -4.02 14.72 8.90
N GLY A 4 -4.73 15.83 8.66
CA GLY A 4 -5.21 16.25 7.34
C GLY A 4 -4.11 16.62 6.35
N ASP A 5 -2.87 16.83 6.81
CA ASP A 5 -1.74 17.17 5.95
C ASP A 5 -1.19 15.92 5.21
N ILE A 6 -1.53 14.72 5.68
CA ILE A 6 -1.08 13.46 5.06
C ILE A 6 -1.86 13.21 3.78
N LYS A 7 -1.17 13.26 2.63
CA LYS A 7 -1.75 12.99 1.31
C LYS A 7 -1.28 11.67 0.70
N THR A 8 -0.22 11.08 1.24
CA THR A 8 0.43 9.90 0.67
C THR A 8 0.87 8.97 1.79
N VAL A 9 0.56 7.69 1.66
CA VAL A 9 0.92 6.65 2.60
C VAL A 9 1.81 5.63 1.87
N GLY A 10 3.03 5.47 2.35
CA GLY A 10 3.95 4.45 1.89
C GLY A 10 3.96 3.26 2.85
N VAL A 11 3.81 2.05 2.31
CA VAL A 11 3.91 0.79 3.04
C VAL A 11 5.15 0.05 2.56
N ILE A 12 6.02 -0.33 3.51
CA ILE A 12 7.20 -1.16 3.25
C ILE A 12 6.86 -2.59 3.65
N GLY A 13 6.93 -3.51 2.70
CA GLY A 13 6.43 -4.87 2.78
C GLY A 13 5.12 -5.02 2.02
N ALA A 14 5.08 -5.92 1.03
CA ALA A 14 3.92 -6.19 0.16
C ALA A 14 3.31 -7.58 0.40
N GLY A 15 3.60 -8.23 1.53
CA GLY A 15 2.88 -9.44 1.96
C GLY A 15 1.40 -9.17 2.29
N ASN A 16 0.68 -10.19 2.76
CA ASN A 16 -0.78 -10.14 2.95
C ASN A 16 -1.30 -8.89 3.69
N MET A 17 -0.64 -8.50 4.78
CA MET A 17 -1.06 -7.30 5.52
C MET A 17 -0.66 -6.01 4.80
N GLY A 18 0.52 -5.97 4.17
CA GLY A 18 1.08 -4.76 3.57
C GLY A 18 0.24 -4.24 2.41
N HIS A 19 -0.15 -5.12 1.49
CA HIS A 19 -1.04 -4.72 0.41
C HIS A 19 -2.44 -4.35 0.93
N GLN A 20 -2.96 -5.02 1.97
CA GLN A 20 -4.26 -4.67 2.55
C GLN A 20 -4.27 -3.29 3.21
N ILE A 21 -3.18 -2.93 3.91
CA ILE A 21 -3.01 -1.59 4.50
C ILE A 21 -3.03 -0.53 3.40
N VAL A 22 -2.22 -0.71 2.35
CA VAL A 22 -2.17 0.29 1.26
C VAL A 22 -3.50 0.40 0.53
N THR A 23 -4.20 -0.71 0.30
CA THR A 23 -5.53 -0.73 -0.31
C THR A 23 -6.55 0.00 0.55
N LEU A 24 -6.57 -0.24 1.86
CA LEU A 24 -7.46 0.47 2.79
C LEU A 24 -7.22 1.99 2.73
N CYS A 25 -5.96 2.42 2.75
CA CYS A 25 -5.60 3.84 2.62
C CYS A 25 -6.06 4.42 1.28
N ALA A 26 -5.89 3.69 0.18
CA ALA A 26 -6.33 4.10 -1.15
C ALA A 26 -7.85 4.28 -1.22
N ILE A 27 -8.62 3.33 -0.65
CA ILE A 27 -10.09 3.40 -0.58
C ILE A 27 -10.56 4.65 0.20
N HIS A 28 -9.81 5.09 1.20
CA HIS A 28 -10.13 6.26 2.02
C HIS A 28 -9.55 7.58 1.46
N GLY A 29 -9.09 7.58 0.21
CA GLY A 29 -8.69 8.81 -0.51
C GLY A 29 -7.24 9.24 -0.29
N TYR A 30 -6.39 8.39 0.29
CA TYR A 30 -4.94 8.64 0.34
C TYR A 30 -4.27 8.08 -0.91
N ARG A 31 -3.20 8.73 -1.37
CA ARG A 31 -2.32 8.12 -2.38
C ARG A 31 -1.48 7.01 -1.72
N GLY A 32 -1.80 5.76 -2.01
CA GLY A 32 -1.08 4.60 -1.51
C GLY A 32 0.14 4.25 -2.36
N ILE A 33 1.26 3.91 -1.74
CA ILE A 33 2.45 3.33 -2.36
C ILE A 33 2.84 2.10 -1.55
N CYS A 34 3.11 0.97 -2.20
CA CYS A 34 3.60 -0.23 -1.55
C CYS A 34 4.88 -0.70 -2.25
N THR A 35 5.86 -1.16 -1.48
CA THR A 35 7.13 -1.67 -2.00
C THR A 35 7.60 -2.85 -1.17
N ASP A 36 8.36 -3.74 -1.79
CA ASP A 36 9.01 -4.87 -1.14
C ASP A 36 10.38 -5.09 -1.80
N SER A 37 11.32 -5.67 -1.07
CA SER A 37 12.58 -6.12 -1.64
C SER A 37 12.42 -7.37 -2.51
N ASP A 38 11.36 -8.16 -2.30
CA ASP A 38 11.06 -9.34 -3.08
C ASP A 38 10.09 -9.02 -4.24
N GLU A 39 10.59 -9.13 -5.48
CA GLU A 39 9.80 -8.89 -6.69
C GLU A 39 8.61 -9.86 -6.82
N ALA A 40 8.76 -11.11 -6.36
CA ALA A 40 7.68 -12.08 -6.42
C ALA A 40 6.50 -11.69 -5.52
N THR A 41 6.79 -11.17 -4.32
CA THR A 41 5.79 -10.63 -3.40
C THR A 41 5.12 -9.38 -3.97
N LEU A 42 5.87 -8.47 -4.62
CA LEU A 42 5.29 -7.31 -5.30
C LEU A 42 4.29 -7.71 -6.39
N LYS A 43 4.64 -8.68 -7.26
CA LYS A 43 3.74 -9.15 -8.32
C LYS A 43 2.47 -9.79 -7.76
N LYS A 44 2.58 -10.54 -6.66
CA LYS A 44 1.41 -11.11 -5.97
C LYS A 44 0.50 -10.02 -5.39
N ALA A 45 1.08 -8.96 -4.83
CA ALA A 45 0.31 -7.83 -4.30
C ALA A 45 -0.38 -7.03 -5.41
N GLU A 46 0.27 -6.86 -6.56
CA GLU A 46 -0.32 -6.21 -7.74
C GLU A 46 -1.54 -6.98 -8.27
N ALA A 47 -1.43 -8.31 -8.36
CA ALA A 47 -2.51 -9.18 -8.79
C ALA A 47 -3.66 -9.34 -7.78
N PHE A 48 -3.58 -8.73 -6.59
CA PHE A 48 -4.64 -8.84 -5.57
C PHE A 48 -5.93 -8.09 -5.95
N VAL A 49 -5.87 -7.16 -6.90
CA VAL A 49 -6.97 -6.25 -7.25
C VAL A 49 -7.73 -6.69 -8.52
N ASP A 50 -7.30 -7.78 -9.18
CA ASP A 50 -8.03 -8.44 -10.27
C ASP A 50 -9.10 -9.41 -9.73
#